data_AF-A0A853IPJ9-F1
#
_entry.id   AF-A0A853IPJ9-F1
#
_cell.length_a   1.000
_cell.length_b   1.000
_cell.length_c   1.000
_cell.angle_alpha   90.00
_cell.angle_beta   90.00
_cell.angle_gamma   90.00
#
_symmetry.space_group_name_H-M   'P 1'
#
loop_
_entity.id
_entity.type
_entity.pdbx_description
1 polymer ?
#
loop_
_entity_poly.entity_id
_entity_poly.type
_entity_poly.pdbx_seq_one_letter_code
_entity_poly.pdbx_strand_id
1 'polypeptide(L)'
;TLDIAVYPEKKQDFYWFDQLQQLADKGEPYRLIGGSPSGGVDLGLWVIDQIERSDAYFYEDGTPMEMKGSLSISEYGEDETQ
;
A
#
# COMPACT_ATOMS: atom_id res chain seq x y z
N THR A 1 -6.16 3.24 -8.13
CA THR A 1 -5.90 1.97 -7.41
C THR A 1 -4.58 1.39 -7.86
N LEU A 2 -3.82 0.83 -6.93
CA LEU A 2 -2.50 0.22 -7.13
C LEU A 2 -2.54 -1.24 -6.67
N ASP A 3 -1.91 -2.14 -7.43
CA ASP A 3 -1.79 -3.55 -7.05
C ASP A 3 -0.52 -3.77 -6.21
N ILE A 4 -0.64 -4.60 -5.18
CA ILE A 4 0.43 -4.96 -4.25
C ILE A 4 0.66 -6.46 -4.32
N ALA A 5 1.94 -6.85 -4.37
CA ALA A 5 2.37 -8.23 -4.15
C ALA A 5 3.55 -8.24 -3.17
N VAL A 6 3.42 -9.02 -2.10
CA VAL A 6 4.50 -9.27 -1.13
C VAL A 6 4.82 -10.75 -1.14
N TYR A 7 6.10 -11.08 -1.35
CA TYR A 7 6.64 -12.43 -1.22
C TYR A 7 7.42 -12.49 0.10
N PRO A 8 6.84 -13.03 1.18
CA PRO A 8 7.46 -12.98 2.50
C PRO A 8 8.71 -13.84 2.57
N GLU A 9 9.84 -13.26 2.99
CA GLU A 9 11.10 -13.97 3.23
C GLU A 9 11.48 -14.00 4.71
N LYS A 10 10.99 -13.04 5.49
CA LYS A 10 11.22 -12.91 6.93
C LYS A 10 9.93 -12.57 7.66
N LYS A 11 9.92 -12.85 8.96
CA LYS A 11 8.75 -12.63 9.84
C LYS A 11 8.16 -11.21 9.73
N GLN A 12 9.00 -10.22 9.48
CA GLN A 12 8.55 -8.82 9.39
C GLN A 12 7.65 -8.56 8.17
N ASP A 13 7.82 -9.33 7.09
CA ASP A 13 7.11 -9.09 5.83
C ASP A 13 5.61 -9.40 5.98
N PHE A 14 5.23 -10.32 6.87
CA PHE A 14 3.81 -10.64 7.15
C PHE A 14 3.03 -9.47 7.76
N TYR A 15 3.71 -8.48 8.35
CA TYR A 15 3.08 -7.30 8.94
C TYR A 15 2.95 -6.14 7.96
N TRP A 16 3.33 -6.31 6.69
CA TRP A 16 3.36 -5.21 5.72
C TRP A 16 1.97 -4.61 5.48
N PHE A 17 0.95 -5.45 5.30
CA PHE A 17 -0.44 -4.99 5.18
C PHE A 17 -0.97 -4.37 6.48
N ASP A 18 -0.57 -4.88 7.66
CA ASP A 18 -0.98 -4.30 8.94
C ASP A 18 -0.38 -2.89 9.13
N GLN A 19 0.85 -2.67 8.66
CA GLN A 19 1.49 -1.36 8.67
C GLN A 19 0.79 -0.41 7.71
N LEU A 20 0.42 -0.87 6.51
CA LEU A 20 -0.33 -0.08 5.55
C LEU A 20 -1.71 0.29 6.10
N GLN A 21 -2.39 -0.64 6.77
CA GLN A 21 -3.68 -0.40 7.42
C GLN A 21 -3.55 0.64 8.54
N GLN A 22 -2.50 0.57 9.37
CA GLN A 22 -2.24 1.59 10.38
C GLN A 22 -2.00 2.99 9.80
N LEU A 23 -1.44 3.10 8.58
CA LEU A 23 -1.31 4.38 7.89
C LEU A 23 -2.67 4.89 7.41
N ALA A 24 -3.51 4.00 6.86
CA ALA A 24 -4.87 4.32 6.42
C ALA A 24 -5.78 4.74 7.58
N ASP A 25 -5.71 4.04 8.72
CA ASP A 25 -6.55 4.29 9.90
C ASP A 25 -6.33 5.69 10.51
N LYS A 26 -5.19 6.33 10.22
CA LYS A 26 -4.93 7.72 10.63
C LYS A 26 -5.76 8.72 9.82
N GLY A 27 -6.17 8.38 8.60
CA GLY A 27 -6.88 9.27 7.69
C GLY A 27 -6.06 10.50 7.26
N GLU A 28 -4.74 10.48 7.46
CA GLU A 28 -3.84 11.58 7.11
C GLU A 28 -3.33 11.43 5.68
N PRO A 29 -3.12 12.54 4.95
CA PRO A 29 -2.48 12.49 3.65
C PRO A 29 -0.98 12.20 3.77
N TYR A 30 -0.47 11.34 2.90
CA TYR A 30 0.96 11.02 2.75
C TYR A 30 1.50 11.50 1.41
N ARG A 31 2.79 11.79 1.37
CA ARG A 31 3.50 12.13 0.14
C ARG A 31 3.66 10.89 -0.74
N LEU A 32 3.09 10.89 -1.94
CA LEU A 32 3.32 9.82 -2.92
C LEU A 32 4.60 10.13 -3.71
N ILE A 33 5.56 9.20 -3.68
CA ILE A 33 6.79 9.30 -4.46
C ILE A 33 6.81 8.19 -5.50
N GLY A 34 6.76 8.57 -6.78
CA GLY A 34 6.91 7.65 -7.91
C GLY A 34 8.40 7.35 -8.18
N GLY A 35 8.75 6.08 -8.34
CA GLY A 35 10.10 5.68 -8.75
C GLY A 35 10.29 5.80 -10.27
N SER A 36 11.40 6.40 -10.70
CA SER A 36 11.85 6.41 -12.09
C SER A 36 13.33 6.00 -12.18
N PRO A 37 13.83 5.57 -13.36
CA PRO A 37 15.25 5.25 -13.54
C PRO A 37 16.21 6.39 -13.18
N SER A 38 15.75 7.65 -13.26
CA SER A 38 16.55 8.85 -12.96
C SER A 38 16.36 9.40 -11.55
N GLY A 39 15.48 8.80 -10.73
CA GLY A 39 15.21 9.26 -9.36
C GLY A 39 13.74 9.18 -8.95
N GLY A 40 13.41 9.76 -7.79
CA GLY A 40 12.04 9.88 -7.31
C GLY A 40 11.33 11.12 -7.86
N VAL A 41 10.08 10.96 -8.28
CA VAL A 41 9.17 12.06 -8.65
C VAL A 41 8.15 12.24 -7.54
N ASP A 42 8.02 13.47 -7.05
CA ASP A 42 6.98 13.85 -6.10
C ASP A 42 5.64 13.98 -6.84
N LEU A 43 4.65 13.19 -6.41
CA LEU A 43 3.31 13.13 -7.00
C LEU A 43 2.25 13.79 -6.10
N GLY A 44 2.66 14.58 -5.10
CA GLY A 44 1.74 15.30 -4.22
C GLY A 44 1.29 14.51 -3.00
N LEU A 45 0.23 15.00 -2.36
CA LEU A 45 -0.35 14.43 -1.15
C LEU A 45 -1.53 13.53 -1.51
N TRP A 46 -1.61 12.36 -0.89
CA TRP A 46 -2.62 11.33 -1.18
C TRP A 46 -3.12 10.69 0.12
N VAL A 47 -4.42 10.45 0.21
CA VAL A 47 -5.04 9.70 1.32
C VAL A 47 -5.26 8.26 0.89
N ILE A 48 -5.12 7.33 1.83
CA ILE A 48 -5.47 5.92 1.63
C ILE A 48 -6.95 5.73 1.94
N ASP A 49 -7.74 5.33 0.93
CA ASP A 49 -9.18 5.15 1.07
C ASP A 49 -9.53 3.72 1.49
N GLN A 50 -8.83 2.74 0.89
CA GLN A 50 -9.14 1.33 1.08
C GLN A 50 -7.93 0.45 0.80
N ILE A 51 -7.78 -0.59 1.61
CA ILE A 51 -6.82 -1.67 1.42
C ILE A 51 -7.59 -2.98 1.39
N GLU A 52 -7.38 -3.78 0.35
CA GLU A 52 -7.87 -5.16 0.30
C GLU A 52 -6.67 -6.10 0.29
N ARG A 53 -6.76 -7.19 1.06
CA ARG A 53 -5.74 -8.24 1.11
C ARG A 53 -6.34 -9.55 0.63
N SER A 54 -5.59 -10.25 -0.21
CA SER A 54 -5.91 -11.58 -0.73
C SER A 54 -4.65 -12.43 -0.71
N ASP A 55 -4.60 -13.37 0.22
CA ASP A 55 -3.46 -14.28 0.36
C ASP A 55 -3.59 -15.46 -0.60
N ALA A 56 -2.47 -15.85 -1.22
CA ALA A 56 -2.41 -16.91 -2.21
C ALA A 56 -1.18 -17.79 -1.97
N TYR A 57 -1.26 -19.04 -2.45
CA TYR A 57 -0.21 -20.05 -2.37
C TYR A 57 0.30 -20.26 -0.94
N PHE A 58 -0.20 -21.27 -0.24
CA PHE A 58 0.15 -21.48 1.16
C PHE A 58 1.13 -22.65 1.33
N TYR A 59 2.00 -22.55 2.32
CA TYR A 59 2.72 -23.70 2.86
C TYR A 59 1.75 -24.64 3.58
N GLU A 60 2.20 -25.86 3.90
CA GLU A 60 1.38 -26.86 4.60
C GLU A 60 0.89 -26.40 5.98
N ASP A 61 1.60 -25.46 6.61
CA ASP A 61 1.24 -24.88 7.90
C ASP A 61 0.25 -23.70 7.79
N GLY A 62 -0.19 -23.36 6.58
CA GLY A 62 -1.11 -22.25 6.31
C GLY A 62 -0.43 -20.88 6.21
N THR A 63 0.90 -20.81 6.23
CA THR A 63 1.64 -19.57 5.99
C THR A 63 1.55 -19.18 4.51
N PRO A 64 1.19 -17.92 4.16
CA PRO A 64 1.14 -17.50 2.76
C PRO A 64 2.55 -17.33 2.17
N MET A 65 2.77 -17.91 0.99
CA MET A 65 3.94 -17.65 0.13
C MET A 65 3.78 -16.36 -0.65
N GLU A 66 2.54 -15.94 -0.92
CA GLU A 66 2.23 -14.69 -1.62
C GLU A 66 1.07 -13.97 -0.91
N MET A 67 1.28 -12.70 -0.57
CA MET A 67 0.22 -11.83 -0.08
C MET A 67 -0.06 -10.78 -1.16
N LYS A 68 -1.23 -10.87 -1.79
CA LYS A 68 -1.69 -9.87 -2.77
C LYS A 68 -2.61 -8.86 -2.11
N GLY A 69 -2.75 -7.71 -2.76
CA GLY A 69 -3.75 -6.75 -2.34
C GLY A 69 -3.95 -5.62 -3.34
N SER A 70 -4.97 -4.82 -3.06
CA SER A 70 -5.26 -3.59 -3.79
C SER A 70 -5.21 -2.41 -2.81
N LEU A 71 -4.66 -1.30 -3.27
CA LEU A 71 -4.60 -0.04 -2.53
C LEU A 71 -5.33 1.04 -3.34
N SER A 72 -6.42 1.55 -2.79
CA SER A 72 -7.13 2.70 -3.34
C SER A 72 -6.67 3.96 -2.61
N ILE A 73 -6.28 4.97 -3.40
CA ILE A 73 -5.83 6.27 -2.92
C ILE A 73 -6.52 7.37 -3.72
N SER A 74 -6.71 8.51 -3.07
CA SER A 74 -7.26 9.72 -3.66
C SER A 74 -6.32 10.90 -3.39
N GLU A 75 -6.20 11.80 -4.36
CA GLU A 75 -5.36 12.99 -4.22
C GLU A 75 -5.95 13.93 -3.16
N TYR A 76 -5.08 14.45 -2.29
CA TYR A 76 -5.43 15.37 -1.23
C TYR A 76 -5.03 16.79 -1.64
N GLY A 77 -6.00 17.67 -1.81
CA GLY A 77 -5.75 19.07 -2.13
C GLY A 77 -6.40 19.58 -3.42
N GLU A 78 -7.21 18.80 -4.12
CA GLU A 78 -8.11 19.33 -5.17
C GLU A 78 -9.31 20.12 -4.60
N ASP A 79 -9.09 20.89 -3.52
CA ASP A 79 -10.04 21.88 -3.00
C ASP A 79 -9.42 23.30 -3.05
N GLU A 80 -8.59 23.58 -4.07
CA GLU A 80 -8.29 24.96 -4.46
C GLU A 80 -9.31 25.44 -5.53
N THR A 81 -10.44 25.96 -5.03
CA THR A 81 -11.33 26.97 -5.64
C THR A 81 -12.11 26.62 -6.92
N GLN A 82 -13.44 26.50 -6.79
CA GLN A 82 -14.37 27.12 -7.74
C GLN A 82 -14.78 28.50 -7.26
#